data_AF-A0A510Y2T6-F1
#
_entry.id   AF-A0A510Y2T6-F1
#
_cell.length_a   1.000
_cell.length_b   1.000
_cell.length_c   1.000
_cell.angle_alpha   90.00
_cell.angle_beta   90.00
_cell.angle_gamma   90.00
#
_symmetry.space_group_name_H-M   'P 1'
#
loop_
_entity.id
_entity.type
_entity.pdbx_description
1 polymer ?
#
loop_
_entity_poly.entity_id
_entity_poly.type
_entity_poly.pdbx_seq_one_letter_code
_entity_poly.pdbx_strand_id
1 'polypeptide(L)'
;MEGISKFEKDYPLETPEGVYALFVDYDHVKSSAYDKTDFDAVDLLIDFDKACSKVCKTERQGTAIYLVFTKHLTQREAAERMGISQQAIHQLIWNVINKVSQYYRSSMHSVNGGFKA
;
A
#
# COMPACT_ATOMS: atom_id res chain seq x y z
N MET A 1 7.12 -11.37 23.25
CA MET A 1 6.34 -11.64 22.03
C MET A 1 5.83 -10.30 21.58
N GLU A 2 6.44 -9.69 20.57
CA GLU A 2 5.83 -8.54 19.90
C GLU A 2 4.47 -9.03 19.38
N GLY A 3 3.40 -8.50 19.95
CA GLY A 3 2.06 -8.84 19.50
C GLY A 3 1.89 -8.21 18.14
N ILE A 4 1.62 -9.03 17.12
CA ILE A 4 1.27 -8.55 15.77
C ILE A 4 0.25 -7.43 15.94
N SER A 5 0.59 -6.23 15.43
CA SER A 5 -0.22 -5.03 15.60
C SER A 5 -1.63 -5.30 15.05
N LYS A 6 -2.65 -4.63 15.61
CA LYS A 6 -4.03 -4.81 15.12
C LYS A 6 -4.08 -4.55 13.60
N PHE A 7 -3.37 -3.53 13.14
CA PHE A 7 -3.29 -3.12 11.75
C PHE A 7 -2.51 -4.11 10.87
N GLU A 8 -1.48 -4.77 11.39
CA GLU A 8 -0.76 -5.83 10.65
C GLU A 8 -1.66 -7.06 10.39
N LYS A 9 -2.61 -7.35 11.28
CA LYS A 9 -3.60 -8.43 11.05
C LYS A 9 -4.67 -8.05 10.05
N ASP A 10 -5.17 -6.82 10.15
CA ASP A 10 -6.25 -6.32 9.28
C ASP A 10 -5.72 -6.02 7.87
N TYR A 11 -4.44 -5.63 7.76
CA TYR A 11 -3.78 -5.22 6.52
C TYR A 11 -2.43 -5.92 6.33
N PRO A 12 -2.39 -7.24 6.09
CA PRO A 12 -1.15 -7.99 5.90
C PRO A 12 -0.45 -7.57 4.60
N LEU A 13 0.53 -6.66 4.71
CA LEU A 13 1.22 -6.07 3.56
C LEU A 13 2.07 -7.07 2.80
N GLU A 14 2.39 -8.22 3.38
CA GLU A 14 2.97 -9.36 2.69
C GLU A 14 2.00 -10.03 1.72
N THR A 15 0.74 -9.62 1.63
CA THR A 15 -0.24 -10.14 0.66
C THR A 15 -0.76 -9.05 -0.27
N PRO A 16 -0.96 -9.32 -1.57
CA PRO A 16 -1.63 -8.38 -2.47
C PRO A 16 -2.99 -7.93 -1.94
N GLU A 17 -3.74 -8.84 -1.34
CA GLU A 17 -5.07 -8.59 -0.78
C GLU A 17 -5.02 -7.63 0.41
N GLY A 18 -4.07 -7.80 1.33
CA GLY A 18 -3.87 -6.88 2.46
C GLY A 18 -3.41 -5.49 2.03
N VAL A 19 -2.53 -5.40 1.03
CA VAL A 19 -2.15 -4.11 0.43
C VAL A 19 -3.36 -3.44 -0.23
N TYR A 20 -4.19 -4.19 -0.96
CA TYR A 20 -5.42 -3.66 -1.55
C TYR A 20 -6.41 -3.18 -0.48
N ALA A 21 -6.59 -3.95 0.60
CA ALA A 21 -7.44 -3.57 1.72
C ALA A 21 -6.97 -2.25 2.36
N LEU A 22 -5.67 -2.08 2.59
CA LEU A 22 -5.11 -0.82 3.09
C LEU A 22 -5.39 0.35 2.14
N PHE A 23 -5.26 0.13 0.83
CA PHE A 23 -5.57 1.16 -0.16
C PHE A 23 -7.04 1.60 -0.12
N VAL A 24 -7.97 0.65 0.04
CA VAL A 24 -9.42 0.93 0.16
C VAL A 24 -9.72 1.69 1.46
N ASP A 25 -9.12 1.26 2.57
CA ASP A 25 -9.36 1.83 3.90
C ASP A 25 -8.37 2.97 4.25
N TYR A 26 -7.65 3.50 3.27
CA TYR A 26 -6.51 4.40 3.51
C TYR A 26 -6.90 5.60 4.39
N ASP A 27 -8.06 6.22 4.13
CA ASP A 27 -8.53 7.35 4.94
C ASP A 27 -8.90 6.96 6.37
N HIS A 28 -9.41 5.75 6.57
CA HIS A 28 -9.74 5.24 7.89
C HIS A 28 -8.46 5.04 8.71
N VAL A 29 -7.46 4.37 8.12
CA VAL A 29 -6.16 4.14 8.76
C VAL A 29 -5.46 5.48 9.03
N LYS A 30 -5.52 6.41 8.07
CA LYS A 30 -5.01 7.77 8.20
C LYS A 30 -5.66 8.55 9.34
N SER A 31 -6.98 8.50 9.45
CA SER A 31 -7.70 9.12 10.58
C SER A 31 -7.31 8.48 11.91
N SER A 32 -7.12 7.15 11.96
CA SER A 32 -6.62 6.48 13.18
C SER A 32 -5.21 6.98 13.57
N ALA A 33 -4.30 7.09 12.60
CA ALA A 33 -2.94 7.56 12.83
C ALA A 33 -2.90 9.01 13.36
N TYR A 34 -3.60 9.93 12.69
CA TYR A 34 -3.49 11.36 13.00
C TYR A 34 -4.47 11.85 14.08
N ASP A 35 -5.72 11.38 14.06
CA ASP A 35 -6.76 11.91 14.97
C ASP A 35 -6.75 11.19 16.32
N LYS A 36 -6.37 9.91 16.33
CA LYS A 36 -6.37 9.07 17.53
C LYS A 36 -4.97 8.81 18.09
N THR A 37 -3.93 9.32 17.43
CA THR A 37 -2.53 9.09 17.81
C THR A 37 -2.22 7.59 17.93
N ASP A 38 -2.80 6.80 17.03
CA ASP A 38 -2.60 5.35 17.01
C ASP A 38 -1.26 5.03 16.34
N PHE A 39 -0.24 4.77 17.15
CA PHE A 39 1.13 4.55 16.66
C PHE A 39 1.24 3.29 15.78
N ASP A 40 0.41 2.27 15.98
CA ASP A 40 0.39 1.09 15.11
C ASP A 40 -0.08 1.47 13.69
N ALA A 41 -1.06 2.39 13.59
CA ALA A 41 -1.51 2.92 12.30
C ALA A 41 -0.46 3.82 11.65
N VAL A 42 0.28 4.61 12.46
CA VAL A 42 1.39 5.43 11.98
C VAL A 42 2.48 4.55 11.38
N ASP A 43 2.90 3.50 12.08
CA ASP A 43 3.94 2.58 11.60
C ASP A 43 3.52 1.88 10.30
N LEU A 44 2.28 1.37 10.23
CA LEU A 44 1.74 0.77 9.01
C LEU A 44 1.81 1.74 7.81
N LEU A 45 1.39 2.99 8.00
CA LEU A 45 1.39 4.00 6.94
C LEU A 45 2.81 4.39 6.51
N ILE A 46 3.74 4.50 7.46
CA ILE A 46 5.14 4.81 7.19
C ILE A 46 5.76 3.71 6.34
N ASP A 47 5.55 2.46 6.71
CA ASP A 47 6.18 1.36 6.00
C ASP A 47 5.51 1.09 4.64
N PHE A 48 4.21 1.33 4.54
CA PHE A 48 3.52 1.36 3.26
C PHE A 48 4.06 2.47 2.34
N ASP A 49 4.25 3.69 2.84
CA ASP A 49 4.80 4.81 2.05
C ASP A 49 6.22 4.51 1.58
N LYS A 50 7.08 3.98 2.46
CA LYS A 50 8.42 3.49 2.09
C LYS A 50 8.35 2.43 0.99
N ALA A 51 7.45 1.45 1.09
CA ALA A 51 7.31 0.42 0.08
C ALA A 51 6.86 1.03 -1.26
N CYS A 52 5.83 1.87 -1.24
CA CYS A 52 5.34 2.61 -2.41
C CYS A 52 6.44 3.45 -3.07
N SER A 53 7.23 4.19 -2.30
CA SER A 53 8.33 5.02 -2.82
C SER A 53 9.44 4.20 -3.49
N LYS A 54 9.59 2.92 -3.13
CA LYS A 54 10.60 2.01 -3.71
C LYS A 54 10.07 1.28 -4.95
N VAL A 55 8.78 0.98 -5.00
CA VAL A 55 8.20 0.10 -6.05
C VAL A 55 7.43 0.82 -7.13
N CYS A 56 6.90 2.02 -6.85
CA CYS A 56 6.19 2.85 -7.81
C CYS A 56 7.22 3.57 -8.71
N LYS A 57 7.59 2.92 -9.81
CA LYS A 57 8.72 3.36 -10.67
C LYS A 57 8.31 4.26 -11.83
N THR A 58 7.01 4.42 -12.07
CA THR A 58 6.52 5.20 -13.21
C THR A 58 5.51 6.24 -12.77
N GLU A 59 5.53 7.40 -13.41
CA GLU A 59 4.57 8.49 -13.18
C GLU A 59 3.12 8.01 -13.39
N ARG A 60 2.89 7.11 -14.35
CA ARG A 60 1.56 6.55 -14.63
C ARG A 60 1.03 5.69 -13.47
N GLN A 61 1.89 4.91 -12.83
CA GLN A 61 1.51 4.15 -11.63
C GLN A 61 1.15 5.09 -10.48
N GLY A 62 1.98 6.10 -10.22
CA GLY A 62 1.73 7.10 -9.18
C GLY A 62 0.42 7.85 -9.44
N THR A 63 0.17 8.24 -10.69
CA THR A 63 -1.06 8.93 -11.09
C THR A 63 -2.29 8.05 -10.89
N ALA A 64 -2.26 6.78 -11.31
CA ALA A 64 -3.39 5.87 -11.14
C ALA A 64 -3.72 5.65 -9.65
N ILE A 65 -2.70 5.44 -8.82
CA ILE A 65 -2.83 5.30 -7.37
C ILE A 65 -3.42 6.57 -6.74
N TYR A 66 -2.87 7.74 -7.08
CA TYR A 66 -3.33 9.02 -6.57
C TYR A 66 -4.80 9.30 -6.93
N LEU A 67 -5.19 9.05 -8.18
CA LEU A 67 -6.56 9.29 -8.62
C LEU A 67 -7.56 8.39 -7.90
N VAL A 68 -7.24 7.11 -7.73
CA VAL A 68 -8.19 6.17 -7.11
C VAL A 68 -8.23 6.33 -5.59
N PHE A 69 -7.08 6.38 -4.93
CA PHE A 69 -7.02 6.27 -3.47
C PHE A 69 -6.89 7.62 -2.75
N THR A 70 -6.41 8.68 -3.42
CA THR A 70 -6.32 10.03 -2.83
C THR A 70 -7.40 10.98 -3.33
N LYS A 71 -7.93 10.76 -4.55
CA LYS A 71 -9.03 11.55 -5.11
C LYS A 71 -10.38 10.83 -5.10
N HIS A 72 -10.43 9.61 -4.58
CA HIS A 72 -11.63 8.77 -4.48
C HIS A 72 -12.35 8.61 -5.82
N LEU A 73 -11.61 8.64 -6.94
CA LEU A 73 -12.18 8.35 -8.24
C LEU A 73 -12.35 6.84 -8.39
N THR A 74 -13.43 6.43 -9.02
CA THR A 74 -13.55 5.05 -9.51
C THR A 74 -12.47 4.76 -10.55
N GLN A 75 -12.11 3.48 -10.75
CA GLN A 75 -11.16 3.11 -11.80
C GLN A 75 -11.61 3.56 -13.19
N ARG A 76 -12.93 3.65 -13.42
CA ARG A 76 -13.52 4.19 -14.65
C ARG A 76 -13.22 5.68 -14.81
N GLU A 77 -13.49 6.49 -13.78
CA GLU A 77 -13.21 7.93 -13.80
C GLU A 77 -11.70 8.22 -13.90
N ALA A 78 -10.88 7.43 -13.22
CA ALA A 78 -9.42 7.51 -13.36
C ALA A 78 -8.96 7.17 -14.79
N ALA A 79 -9.58 6.16 -15.42
CA ALA A 79 -9.29 5.77 -16.80
C ALA A 79 -9.64 6.90 -17.80
N GLU A 80 -10.83 7.49 -17.63
CA GLU A 80 -11.30 8.64 -18.41
C GLU A 80 -10.34 9.82 -18.25
N ARG A 81 -9.91 10.12 -17.03
CA ARG A 81 -8.98 11.23 -16.75
C ARG A 81 -7.57 10.97 -17.29
N MET A 82 -7.13 9.72 -17.35
CA MET A 82 -5.81 9.34 -17.88
C MET A 82 -5.83 9.04 -19.39
N GLY A 83 -7.00 9.04 -20.04
CA GLY A 83 -7.13 8.72 -21.47
C GLY A 83 -6.74 7.27 -21.81
N ILE A 84 -6.96 6.33 -20.90
CA ILE A 84 -6.64 4.90 -21.07
C ILE A 84 -7.87 4.03 -20.75
N SER A 85 -7.77 2.71 -20.97
CA SER A 85 -8.86 1.80 -20.60
C SER A 85 -8.92 1.55 -19.09
N GLN A 86 -10.10 1.21 -18.58
CA GLN A 86 -10.26 0.75 -17.18
C GLN A 86 -9.37 -0.46 -16.88
N GLN A 87 -9.22 -1.38 -17.84
CA GLN A 87 -8.33 -2.54 -17.70
C GLN A 87 -6.86 -2.11 -17.51
N ALA A 88 -6.41 -1.06 -18.22
CA ALA A 88 -5.06 -0.52 -18.05
C ALA A 88 -4.87 0.12 -16.67
N ILE A 89 -5.88 0.84 -16.14
CA ILE A 89 -5.87 1.33 -14.75
C ILE A 89 -5.75 0.17 -13.76
N HIS A 90 -6.58 -0.85 -13.92
CA HIS A 90 -6.54 -2.04 -13.07
C HIS A 90 -5.14 -2.67 -13.06
N GLN A 91 -4.52 -2.84 -14.23
CA GLN A 91 -3.16 -3.38 -14.33
C GLN A 91 -2.11 -2.48 -13.66
N LEU A 92 -2.20 -1.16 -13.81
CA LEU A 92 -1.29 -0.22 -13.13
C LEU A 92 -1.37 -0.35 -11.61
N ILE A 93 -2.59 -0.39 -11.06
CA ILE A 93 -2.85 -0.51 -9.63
C ILE A 93 -2.37 -1.86 -9.11
N TRP A 94 -2.77 -2.96 -9.75
CA TRP A 94 -2.38 -4.31 -9.33
C TRP A 94 -0.87 -4.56 -9.47
N ASN A 95 -0.20 -3.92 -10.42
CA ASN A 95 1.26 -3.99 -10.51
C ASN A 95 1.92 -3.34 -9.28
N VAL A 96 1.41 -2.20 -8.81
CA VAL A 96 1.90 -1.56 -7.58
C VAL A 96 1.64 -2.46 -6.37
N ILE A 97 0.40 -2.92 -6.20
CA ILE A 97 -0.02 -3.80 -5.10
C ILE A 97 0.87 -5.04 -4.99
N ASN A 98 1.08 -5.75 -6.10
CA ASN A 98 1.93 -6.94 -6.11
C ASN A 98 3.39 -6.64 -5.78
N LYS A 99 3.91 -5.47 -6.19
CA LYS A 99 5.29 -5.11 -5.88
C LYS A 99 5.46 -4.68 -4.43
N VAL A 100 4.49 -3.94 -3.86
CA VAL A 100 4.49 -3.61 -2.44
C VAL A 100 4.53 -4.89 -1.61
N SER A 101 3.68 -5.87 -1.93
CA SER A 101 3.66 -7.12 -1.17
C SER A 101 4.90 -7.97 -1.32
N GLN A 102 5.48 -8.03 -2.52
CA GLN A 102 6.77 -8.67 -2.74
C GLN A 102 7.90 -7.97 -1.97
N TYR A 103 7.94 -6.63 -1.98
CA TYR A 103 8.94 -5.88 -1.23
C TYR A 103 8.86 -6.20 0.26
N TYR A 104 7.65 -6.22 0.82
CA TYR A 104 7.40 -6.55 2.22
C TYR A 104 7.83 -7.98 2.59
N ARG A 105 7.47 -8.97 1.76
CA ARG A 105 7.95 -10.36 1.94
C ARG A 105 9.47 -10.43 1.94
N SER A 106 10.12 -9.73 1.01
CA SER A 106 11.58 -9.72 0.90
C SER A 106 12.26 -8.99 2.06
N SER A 107 11.70 -7.88 2.54
CA SER A 107 12.25 -7.16 3.70
C SER A 107 12.11 -7.97 4.98
N MET A 108 10.99 -8.65 5.21
CA MET A 108 10.83 -9.56 6.36
C MET A 108 11.84 -10.73 6.32
N HIS A 109 12.07 -11.34 5.15
CA HIS A 109 13.06 -12.41 5.03
C HIS A 109 14.51 -11.92 5.20
N SER A 110 14.79 -10.65 4.89
CA SER A 110 16.11 -10.04 5.08
C SER A 110 16.43 -9.80 6.56
N VAL A 111 15.42 -9.62 7.42
CA VAL A 111 15.58 -9.46 8.87
C VAL A 111 15.98 -10.77 9.56
N ASN A 112 15.59 -11.94 9.01
CA ASN A 112 16.02 -13.26 9.52
C ASN A 112 17.48 -13.63 9.18
N GLY A 113 18.21 -12.78 8.46
CA GLY A 113 19.59 -13.03 8.03
C GLY A 113 20.70 -12.35 8.84
N GLY A 114 20.39 -11.66 9.94
CA GLY A 114 21.32 -10.68 10.53
C GLY A 114 21.43 -10.64 12.05
N PHE A 115 22.01 -11.67 12.67
CA PHE A 115 23.11 -11.54 13.66
C PHE A 115 23.69 -12.93 13.90
N LYS A 116 24.78 -13.29 13.20
CA LYS A 116 25.69 -14.32 13.69
C LYS A 116 26.79 -13.59 14.45
N ALA A 117 26.78 -13.78 15.78
CA ALA A 117 27.90 -13.42 16.65
C ALA A 117 29.15 -14.26 16.30
#